data_AF-A0A1A8NLV6-F1
#
_entry.id   AF-A0A1A8NLV6-F1
#
_cell.length_a   1.000
_cell.length_b   1.000
_cell.length_c   1.000
_cell.angle_alpha   90.00
_cell.angle_beta   90.00
_cell.angle_gamma   90.00
#
_symmetry.space_group_name_H-M   'P 1'
#
loop_
_entity.id
_entity.type
_entity.pdbx_description
1 polymer ?
#
loop_
_entity_poly.entity_id
_entity_poly.type
_entity_poly.pdbx_seq_one_letter_code
_entity_poly.pdbx_strand_id
1 'polypeptide(L)'
;DKMTFMQRVKNIIYYVFTCLQILYITEPNYPPFVHRYFGSDVHYMELFQAADIWLMRNDFTFEFPRPTMPNIVYMAGFQCKPSKPLPKELED
;
A
#
# COMPACT_ATOMS: atom_id res chain seq x y z
N ASP A 1 -3.44 -7.92 23.77
CA ASP A 1 -2.00 -7.72 23.51
C ASP A 1 -1.15 -8.66 24.39
N LYS A 2 -0.92 -9.89 23.92
CA LYS A 2 -0.05 -10.87 24.59
C LYS A 2 0.79 -11.57 23.53
N MET A 3 1.92 -10.95 23.16
CA MET A 3 2.91 -11.59 22.30
C MET A 3 3.91 -12.38 23.14
N THR A 4 4.23 -13.60 22.71
CA THR A 4 5.32 -14.38 23.29
C THR A 4 6.68 -13.79 22.90
N PHE A 5 7.73 -14.13 23.65
CA PHE A 5 9.09 -13.66 23.35
C PHE A 5 9.50 -13.97 21.90
N MET A 6 9.22 -15.18 21.41
CA MET A 6 9.55 -15.58 20.03
C MET A 6 8.80 -14.75 18.98
N GLN A 7 7.55 -14.37 19.25
CA GLN A 7 6.80 -13.48 18.35
C GLN A 7 7.42 -12.08 18.29
N ARG A 8 7.91 -11.56 19.43
CA ARG A 8 8.61 -10.27 19.47
C ARG A 8 9.93 -10.33 18.69
N VAL A 9 10.71 -11.40 18.84
CA VAL A 9 11.94 -11.62 18.07
C VAL A 9 11.63 -11.65 16.56
N LYS A 10 10.57 -12.36 16.16
CA LYS A 10 10.13 -12.40 14.75
C LYS A 10 9.80 -11.00 14.22
N ASN A 11 9.09 -10.18 15.00
CA ASN A 11 8.75 -8.81 14.60
C ASN A 11 10.00 -7.93 14.44
N ILE A 12 10.99 -8.08 15.32
CA ILE A 12 12.27 -7.35 15.20
C ILE A 12 13.00 -7.77 13.92
N ILE A 13 13.05 -9.07 13.62
CA ILE A 13 13.68 -9.57 12.38
C ILE A 13 12.97 -9.00 11.15
N TYR A 14 11.63 -9.00 11.11
CA TYR A 14 10.88 -8.39 10.02
C TYR A 14 11.16 -6.90 9.89
N TYR A 15 11.17 -6.17 11.01
CA TYR A 15 11.46 -4.74 11.01
C TYR A 15 12.85 -4.43 10.44
N VAL A 16 13.88 -5.14 10.90
CA VAL A 16 15.25 -4.98 10.40
C VAL A 16 15.32 -5.30 8.91
N PHE A 17 14.69 -6.39 8.47
CA PHE A 17 14.63 -6.74 7.06
C PHE A 17 13.96 -5.65 6.22
N THR A 18 12.84 -5.10 6.68
CA THR A 18 12.17 -3.98 6.01
C THR A 18 13.05 -2.73 5.96
N CYS A 19 13.77 -2.38 7.03
CA CYS A 19 14.72 -1.27 7.01
C CYS A 19 15.83 -1.48 5.97
N LEU A 20 16.39 -2.69 5.89
CA LEU A 20 17.39 -3.02 4.88
C LEU A 20 16.81 -2.90 3.47
N GLN A 21 15.61 -3.41 3.23
CA GLN A 21 14.95 -3.24 1.94
C GLN A 21 14.75 -1.77 1.56
N ILE A 22 14.34 -0.92 2.50
CA ILE A 22 14.21 0.51 2.25
C ILE A 22 15.57 1.11 1.88
N LEU A 23 16.62 0.82 2.65
CA LEU A 23 17.96 1.38 2.44
C LEU A 23 18.60 0.93 1.11
N TYR A 24 18.43 -0.33 0.72
CA TYR A 24 19.07 -0.88 -0.47
C TYR A 24 18.23 -0.76 -1.75
N ILE A 25 16.90 -0.65 -1.63
CA ILE A 25 16.00 -0.62 -2.79
C ILE A 25 15.33 0.74 -2.93
N THR A 26 14.80 1.32 -1.86
CA THR A 26 13.99 2.54 -1.95
C THR A 26 14.88 3.78 -2.09
N GLU A 27 15.84 3.96 -1.19
CA GLU A 27 16.76 5.11 -1.17
C GLU A 27 17.54 5.33 -2.48
N PRO A 28 18.06 4.29 -3.19
CA PRO A 28 18.78 4.55 -4.44
C PRO A 28 17.87 4.82 -5.65
N ASN A 29 16.58 4.44 -5.60
CA ASN A 29 15.70 4.51 -6.79
C ASN A 29 14.71 5.68 -6.75
N TYR A 30 14.12 5.99 -5.60
CA TYR A 30 13.02 6.96 -5.50
C TYR A 30 13.51 8.43 -5.50
N PRO A 31 14.53 8.83 -4.72
CA PRO A 31 15.03 10.20 -4.75
C PRO A 31 15.51 10.67 -6.14
N PRO A 32 16.29 9.88 -6.92
CA PRO A 32 16.68 10.30 -8.28
C PRO A 32 15.49 10.47 -9.23
N PHE A 33 14.46 9.63 -9.08
CA PHE A 33 13.22 9.77 -9.85
C PHE A 33 12.49 11.07 -9.48
N VAL A 34 12.31 11.34 -8.20
CA VAL A 34 11.60 12.55 -7.75
C VAL A 34 12.38 13.81 -8.13
N HIS A 35 13.69 13.83 -7.93
CA HIS A 35 14.53 14.97 -8.30
C HIS A 35 14.47 15.27 -9.80
N ARG A 36 14.28 14.26 -10.65
CA ARG A 36 14.17 14.43 -12.11
C ARG A 36 12.87 15.13 -12.55
N TYR A 37 11.76 14.90 -11.85
CA TYR A 37 10.44 15.38 -12.28
C TYR A 37 9.87 16.51 -11.42
N PHE A 38 10.21 16.54 -10.13
CA PHE A 38 9.65 17.48 -9.14
C PHE A 38 10.66 18.47 -8.58
N GLY A 39 11.97 18.28 -8.87
CA GLY A 39 13.05 19.15 -8.41
C GLY A 39 13.86 18.55 -7.26
N SER A 40 15.10 19.04 -7.08
CA SER A 40 16.08 18.54 -6.08
C SER A 40 15.67 18.76 -4.64
N ASP A 41 14.73 19.66 -4.39
CA ASP A 41 14.38 20.13 -3.05
C ASP A 41 13.19 19.36 -2.46
N VAL A 42 12.59 18.45 -3.25
CA VAL A 42 11.38 17.69 -2.88
C VAL A 42 11.75 16.27 -2.54
N HIS A 43 11.50 15.86 -1.30
CA HIS A 43 11.63 14.46 -0.90
C HIS A 43 10.39 13.65 -1.31
N TYR A 44 10.57 12.39 -1.70
CA TYR A 44 9.45 11.56 -2.17
C TYR A 44 8.34 11.40 -1.12
N MET A 45 8.67 11.40 0.17
CA MET A 45 7.68 11.37 1.27
C MET A 45 6.79 12.60 1.35
N GLU A 46 7.27 13.77 0.93
CA GLU A 46 6.46 15.00 0.94
C GLU A 46 5.31 14.91 -0.07
N LEU A 47 5.54 14.27 -1.21
CA LEU A 47 4.49 13.98 -2.19
C LEU A 47 3.39 13.10 -1.58
N PHE A 48 3.77 12.13 -0.73
CA PHE A 48 2.81 11.28 -0.04
C PHE A 48 1.99 12.05 1.01
N GLN A 49 2.61 13.01 1.69
CA GLN A 49 1.97 13.79 2.75
C GLN A 49 1.11 14.94 2.21
N ALA A 50 1.51 15.56 1.10
CA ALA A 50 0.83 16.71 0.51
C ALA A 50 -0.42 16.35 -0.31
N ALA A 51 -0.69 15.06 -0.53
CA ALA A 51 -1.85 14.63 -1.31
C ALA A 51 -3.17 14.79 -0.53
N ASP A 52 -4.10 15.56 -1.10
CA ASP A 52 -5.42 15.82 -0.53
C ASP A 52 -6.33 14.58 -0.51
N ILE A 53 -6.19 13.68 -1.49
CA ILE A 53 -7.00 12.46 -1.63
C ILE A 53 -6.14 11.31 -2.13
N TRP A 54 -6.30 10.14 -1.50
CA TRP A 54 -5.67 8.87 -1.87
C TRP A 54 -6.71 7.90 -2.42
N LEU A 55 -6.62 7.59 -3.71
CA LEU A 55 -7.50 6.63 -4.37
C LEU A 55 -6.87 5.22 -4.31
N MET A 56 -7.38 4.38 -3.42
CA MET A 56 -6.89 3.01 -3.24
C MET A 56 -7.73 2.03 -4.06
N ARG A 57 -7.08 1.28 -4.94
CA ARG A 57 -7.72 0.24 -5.78
C ARG A 57 -8.09 -1.05 -5.02
N ASN A 58 -7.83 -1.12 -3.72
CA ASN A 58 -8.18 -2.28 -2.91
C ASN A 58 -9.45 -2.03 -2.11
N ASP A 59 -10.00 -3.07 -1.49
CA ASP A 59 -11.09 -2.95 -0.52
C ASP A 59 -10.53 -3.21 0.88
N PHE A 60 -11.08 -2.52 1.88
CA PHE A 60 -10.68 -2.68 3.28
C PHE A 60 -10.90 -4.11 3.80
N THR A 61 -11.81 -4.88 3.19
CA THR A 61 -12.08 -6.27 3.57
C THR A 61 -10.98 -7.25 3.18
N PHE A 62 -10.17 -6.93 2.16
CA PHE A 62 -9.08 -7.79 1.70
C PHE A 62 -7.73 -7.47 2.34
N GLU A 63 -7.59 -6.30 2.97
CA GLU A 63 -6.36 -5.89 3.63
C GLU A 63 -6.41 -6.17 5.13
N PHE A 64 -5.24 -6.41 5.72
CA PHE A 64 -5.13 -6.48 7.18
C PHE A 64 -5.58 -5.15 7.80
N PRO A 65 -6.36 -5.18 8.90
CA PRO A 65 -6.85 -3.97 9.54
C PRO A 65 -5.67 -3.14 10.02
N ARG A 66 -5.54 -1.96 9.43
CA ARG A 66 -4.56 -0.93 9.78
C ARG A 66 -5.27 0.41 9.84
N PRO A 67 -4.81 1.35 10.69
CA PRO A 67 -5.33 2.70 10.68
C PRO A 67 -5.17 3.33 9.29
N THR A 68 -6.27 3.83 8.74
CA THR A 68 -6.30 4.53 7.44
C THR A 68 -6.44 6.02 7.68
N MET A 69 -5.75 6.82 6.86
CA MET A 69 -5.91 8.27 6.91
C MET A 69 -7.29 8.67 6.34
N PRO A 70 -7.91 9.74 6.85
CA PRO A 70 -9.27 10.14 6.42
C PRO A 70 -9.34 10.60 4.96
N ASN A 71 -8.21 10.96 4.34
CA ASN A 71 -8.11 11.30 2.93
C ASN A 71 -8.04 10.06 1.99
N ILE A 72 -8.11 8.83 2.53
CA ILE A 72 -8.09 7.60 1.72
C ILE A 72 -9.51 7.18 1.33
N VAL A 73 -9.74 7.02 0.03
CA VAL A 73 -10.98 6.49 -0.55
C VAL A 73 -10.69 5.17 -1.24
N TYR A 74 -11.38 4.11 -0.81
CA TYR A 74 -11.32 2.79 -1.42
C TYR A 74 -12.26 2.72 -2.62
N MET A 75 -11.70 2.44 -3.79
CA MET A 75 -12.40 2.35 -5.09
C MET A 75 -12.28 0.95 -5.71
N ALA A 76 -12.36 -0.08 -4.88
CA ALA A 76 -12.40 -1.46 -5.35
C ALA A 76 -13.54 -1.67 -6.35
N GLY A 77 -13.32 -2.54 -7.35
CA GLY A 77 -14.36 -2.88 -8.32
C GLY A 77 -14.73 -1.78 -9.32
N PHE A 78 -13.98 -0.67 -9.41
CA PHE A 78 -14.25 0.38 -10.42
C PHE A 78 -14.21 -0.14 -11.87
N GLN A 79 -13.46 -1.22 -12.10
CA GLN A 79 -13.31 -1.86 -13.42
C GLN A 79 -14.37 -2.95 -13.66
N CYS A 80 -15.17 -3.31 -12.65
CA CYS A 80 -16.17 -4.36 -12.77
C CYS A 80 -17.33 -3.89 -13.65
N LYS A 81 -17.66 -4.69 -14.66
CA LYS A 81 -18.88 -4.49 -15.46
C LYS A 81 -20.09 -4.94 -14.65
N PRO A 82 -21.30 -4.42 -14.93
CA PRO A 82 -22.53 -4.92 -14.34
C PRO A 82 -22.63 -6.44 -14.48
N SER A 83 -23.11 -7.12 -13.43
CA SER A 83 -23.28 -8.57 -13.46
C SER A 83 -24.22 -8.95 -14.60
N LYS A 84 -23.78 -9.88 -15.45
CA LYS A 84 -24.66 -10.54 -16.43
C LYS A 84 -25.33 -11.74 -15.77
N PRO A 85 -26.54 -12.13 -16.21
CA PRO A 85 -27.13 -13.39 -15.77
C PRO A 85 -26.19 -14.55 -16.06
N LEU A 86 -26.22 -15.57 -15.20
CA LEU A 86 -25.39 -16.76 -15.34
C LEU A 86 -25.79 -17.49 -16.65
N PRO A 87 -24.83 -17.88 -17.51
CA PRO A 87 -25.14 -18.71 -18.66
C PRO A 87 -25.76 -20.03 -18.22
N LYS A 88 -26.81 -20.50 -18.92
CA LYS A 88 -27.50 -21.77 -18.62
C LYS A 88 -26.57 -22.99 -18.59
N GLU A 89 -25.50 -22.97 -19.37
CA GLU A 89 -24.47 -24.03 -19.41
C GLU A 89 -23.69 -24.18 -18.09
N LEU A 90 -23.77 -23.19 -17.19
CA LEU A 90 -23.14 -23.19 -15.86
C LEU A 90 -24.17 -23.34 -14.73
N GLU A 91 -25.46 -23.43 -15.05
CA GLU A 91 -26.55 -23.68 -14.10
C GLU A 91 -26.84 -25.18 -13.92
N ASP A 92 -26.42 -26.01 -14.89
CA ASP A 92 -26.52 -27.48 -14.90
C ASP A 92 -25.17 -28.16 -14.56
#